data_AF-A0A2J8RT23-F1
#
_entry.id   AF-A0A2J8RT23-F1
#
_cell.length_a   1.000
_cell.length_b   1.000
_cell.length_c   1.000
_cell.angle_alpha   90.00
_cell.angle_beta   90.00
_cell.angle_gamma   90.00
#
_symmetry.space_group_name_H-M   'P 1'
#
loop_
_entity.id
_entity.type
_entity.pdbx_description
1 polymer ?
#
loop_
_entity_poly.entity_id
_entity_poly.type
_entity_poly.pdbx_seq_one_letter_code
_entity_poly.pdbx_strand_id
1 'polypeptide(L)'
;MPKNAVVILRYGPYSAAGLPVEHHTFRLQGLQAVLAIDGHEVILERIEDWNVVELMVNEEVVFHCNIKDLEFGKPFGDVSSQQFASSEESLNF
;
A
#
# COMPACT_ATOMS: atom_id res chain seq x y z
N MET A 1 10.07 -1.18 -6.95
CA MET A 1 9.04 -1.09 -8.01
C MET A 1 9.52 -0.13 -9.09
N PRO A 2 9.08 -0.26 -10.36
CA PRO A 2 9.41 0.73 -11.39
C PRO A 2 8.89 2.11 -11.01
N LYS A 3 9.67 3.18 -11.23
CA LYS A 3 9.26 4.55 -10.89
C LYS A 3 7.97 4.92 -11.63
N ASN A 4 7.04 5.59 -10.93
CA ASN A 4 5.75 6.04 -11.48
C ASN A 4 4.87 4.91 -12.04
N ALA A 5 5.00 3.68 -11.52
CA ALA A 5 4.16 2.58 -11.93
C ALA A 5 2.70 2.78 -11.48
N VAL A 6 1.78 2.25 -12.28
CA VAL A 6 0.38 2.06 -11.88
C VAL A 6 0.32 0.82 -10.97
N VAL A 7 -0.22 1.02 -9.78
CA VAL A 7 -0.39 0.00 -8.75
C VAL A 7 -1.88 -0.27 -8.57
N ILE A 8 -2.30 -1.50 -8.82
CA ILE A 8 -3.67 -1.93 -8.57
C ILE A 8 -3.71 -2.56 -7.18
N LEU A 9 -4.41 -1.90 -6.26
CA LEU A 9 -4.63 -2.36 -4.89
C LEU A 9 -5.97 -3.11 -4.85
N ARG A 10 -5.90 -4.43 -4.94
CA ARG A 10 -7.05 -5.33 -4.84
C ARG A 10 -7.34 -5.57 -3.37
N TYR A 11 -8.59 -5.40 -2.94
CA TYR A 11 -8.94 -5.54 -1.53
C TYR A 11 -10.29 -6.22 -1.32
N GLY A 12 -10.28 -7.13 -0.35
CA GLY A 12 -11.40 -7.92 0.09
C GLY A 12 -12.28 -7.22 1.11
N PRO A 13 -13.52 -7.71 1.29
CA PRO A 13 -14.35 -7.23 2.38
C PRO A 13 -13.78 -7.71 3.73
N TYR A 14 -13.92 -6.90 4.76
CA TYR A 14 -13.55 -7.27 6.12
C TYR A 14 -14.45 -6.59 7.15
N SER A 15 -14.47 -7.13 8.37
CA SER A 15 -15.11 -6.43 9.50
C SER A 15 -14.10 -5.50 10.16
N ALA A 16 -14.46 -4.21 10.27
CA ALA A 16 -13.66 -3.18 10.91
C ALA A 16 -14.36 -2.70 12.19
N ALA A 17 -13.69 -2.76 13.35
CA ALA A 17 -14.21 -2.19 14.60
C ALA A 17 -15.66 -2.61 14.97
N GLY A 18 -16.06 -3.85 14.66
CA GLY A 18 -17.42 -4.36 14.93
C GLY A 18 -18.46 -3.96 13.87
N LEU A 19 -18.06 -3.29 12.79
CA LEU A 19 -18.91 -3.03 11.62
C LEU A 19 -19.17 -4.31 10.81
N PRO A 20 -20.27 -4.35 10.03
CA PRO A 20 -20.53 -5.44 9.09
C PRO A 20 -19.37 -5.63 8.11
N VAL A 21 -19.26 -6.86 7.61
CA VAL A 21 -18.26 -7.25 6.62
C VAL A 21 -18.60 -6.58 5.29
N GLU A 22 -17.81 -5.58 4.91
CA GLU A 22 -17.95 -4.82 3.67
C GLU A 22 -16.57 -4.43 3.14
N HIS A 23 -16.54 -3.89 1.91
CA HIS A 23 -15.33 -3.36 1.26
C HIS A 23 -14.92 -1.99 1.84
N HIS A 24 -14.53 -1.98 3.11
CA HIS A 24 -14.01 -0.79 3.78
C HIS A 24 -12.62 -0.41 3.24
N THR A 25 -12.33 0.89 3.15
CA THR A 25 -11.04 1.40 2.65
C THR A 25 -10.20 2.09 3.72
N PHE A 26 -10.69 2.16 4.97
CA PHE A 26 -10.04 2.91 6.06
C PHE A 26 -8.59 2.49 6.28
N ARG A 27 -8.31 1.18 6.31
CA ARG A 27 -6.95 0.64 6.50
C ARG A 27 -6.06 0.78 5.27
N LEU A 28 -6.63 1.03 4.10
CA LEU A 28 -5.90 1.20 2.86
C LEU A 28 -5.43 2.65 2.64
N GLN A 29 -5.96 3.61 3.41
CA GLN A 29 -5.61 5.03 3.25
C GLN A 29 -4.13 5.29 3.50
N GLY A 30 -3.54 4.68 4.54
CA GLY A 30 -2.11 4.82 4.82
C GLY A 30 -1.24 4.23 3.72
N LEU A 31 -1.61 3.06 3.21
CA LEU A 31 -0.89 2.41 2.11
C LEU A 31 -0.99 3.23 0.81
N GLN A 32 -2.17 3.75 0.48
CA GLN A 32 -2.36 4.67 -0.66
C GLN A 32 -1.49 5.91 -0.53
N ALA A 33 -1.41 6.51 0.66
CA ALA A 33 -0.60 7.71 0.89
C ALA A 33 0.90 7.43 0.66
N VAL A 34 1.42 6.32 1.18
CA VAL A 34 2.83 5.94 0.99
C VAL A 34 3.16 5.74 -0.50
N LEU A 35 2.29 5.03 -1.23
CA LEU A 35 2.47 4.79 -2.66
C LEU A 35 2.40 6.09 -3.47
N ALA A 36 1.45 6.98 -3.14
CA ALA A 36 1.33 8.28 -3.80
C ALA A 36 2.52 9.20 -3.53
N ILE A 37 3.09 9.18 -2.31
CA ILE A 37 4.31 9.94 -1.96
C ILE A 37 5.51 9.47 -2.80
N ASP A 38 5.61 8.17 -3.07
CA ASP A 38 6.66 7.60 -3.91
C ASP A 38 6.44 7.87 -5.43
N GLY A 39 5.30 8.50 -5.79
CA GLY A 39 4.95 8.87 -7.15
C GLY A 39 4.16 7.82 -7.93
N HIS A 40 3.65 6.79 -7.25
CA HIS A 40 2.82 5.76 -7.88
C HIS A 40 1.35 6.18 -8.00
N GLU A 41 0.73 5.82 -9.12
CA GLU A 41 -0.72 5.92 -9.28
C GLU A 41 -1.37 4.68 -8.65
N VAL A 42 -2.31 4.87 -7.73
CA VAL A 42 -2.99 3.77 -7.03
C VAL A 42 -4.43 3.66 -7.49
N ILE A 43 -4.80 2.47 -7.99
CA ILE A 43 -6.16 2.12 -8.40
C ILE A 43 -6.73 1.12 -7.40
N LEU A 44 -7.88 1.41 -6.81
CA LEU A 44 -8.57 0.50 -5.89
C LEU A 44 -9.48 -0.46 -6.65
N GLU A 45 -9.29 -1.76 -6.43
CA GLU A 45 -10.14 -2.80 -7.01
C GLU A 45 -10.76 -3.68 -5.91
N ARG A 46 -12.07 -3.90 -5.96
CA ARG A 46 -12.78 -4.72 -4.99
C ARG A 46 -12.74 -6.19 -5.41
N ILE A 47 -12.34 -7.08 -4.50
CA ILE A 47 -12.36 -8.54 -4.71
C ILE A 47 -13.27 -9.20 -3.69
N GLU A 48 -13.71 -10.44 -3.95
CA GLU A 48 -14.60 -11.17 -3.05
C GLU A 48 -13.85 -11.94 -1.95
N ASP A 49 -12.54 -12.13 -2.09
CA ASP A 49 -11.71 -12.82 -1.11
C ASP A 49 -11.64 -12.08 0.22
N TRP A 50 -12.09 -12.71 1.30
CA TRP A 50 -12.24 -12.04 2.59
C TRP A 50 -10.90 -11.71 3.26
N ASN A 51 -10.81 -10.49 3.80
CA ASN A 51 -9.65 -9.98 4.51
C ASN A 51 -8.34 -9.97 3.71
N VAL A 52 -8.39 -10.07 2.39
CA VAL A 52 -7.19 -10.09 1.53
C VAL A 52 -6.89 -8.69 1.00
N VAL A 53 -5.62 -8.33 0.91
CA VAL A 53 -5.11 -7.20 0.13
C VAL A 53 -4.01 -7.70 -0.78
N GLU A 54 -4.08 -7.36 -2.06
CA GLU A 54 -3.05 -7.67 -3.04
C GLU A 54 -2.59 -6.37 -3.72
N LEU A 55 -1.27 -6.23 -3.85
CA LEU A 55 -0.65 -5.18 -4.61
C LEU A 55 -0.22 -5.76 -5.96
N MET A 56 -0.83 -5.29 -7.03
CA MET A 56 -0.53 -5.73 -8.38
C MET A 56 0.15 -4.61 -9.16
N VAL A 57 1.29 -4.92 -9.78
CA VAL A 57 2.09 -3.99 -10.59
C VAL A 57 2.45 -4.72 -11.88
N ASN A 58 2.15 -4.12 -13.04
CA ASN A 58 2.34 -4.76 -14.35
C ASN A 58 1.71 -6.17 -14.43
N GLU A 59 0.47 -6.32 -13.96
CA GLU A 59 -0.26 -7.60 -13.99
C GLU A 59 0.31 -8.70 -13.07
N GLU A 60 1.33 -8.40 -12.27
CA GLU A 60 1.92 -9.33 -11.30
C GLU A 60 1.61 -8.91 -9.86
N VAL A 61 1.17 -9.87 -9.03
CA VAL A 61 1.00 -9.64 -7.59
C VAL A 61 2.38 -9.64 -6.93
N VAL A 62 2.82 -8.46 -6.52
CA VAL A 62 4.15 -8.25 -5.90
C VAL A 62 4.10 -8.24 -4.39
N PHE A 63 2.92 -8.10 -3.81
CA PHE A 63 2.70 -8.13 -2.37
C PHE A 63 1.30 -8.61 -2.05
N HIS A 64 1.15 -9.40 -0.99
CA HIS A 64 -0.14 -9.81 -0.48
C HIS A 64 -0.10 -9.81 1.06
N CYS A 65 -1.20 -9.40 1.70
CA CYS A 65 -1.32 -9.46 3.16
C CYS A 65 -2.78 -9.58 3.60
N ASN A 66 -2.99 -9.82 4.90
CA ASN A 66 -4.30 -9.66 5.49
C ASN A 66 -4.58 -8.17 5.74
N ILE A 67 -5.77 -7.69 5.37
CA ILE A 67 -6.17 -6.29 5.60
C ILE A 67 -6.17 -5.91 7.09
N LYS A 68 -6.33 -6.89 8.00
CA LYS A 68 -6.29 -6.67 9.45
C LYS A 68 -4.86 -6.51 9.99
N ASP A 69 -3.85 -6.94 9.25
CA ASP A 69 -2.43 -6.70 9.59
C ASP A 69 -2.01 -5.27 9.23
N LEU A 70 -2.78 -4.55 8.41
CA LEU A 70 -2.53 -3.13 8.11
C LEU A 70 -2.89 -2.27 9.32
N GLU A 71 -1.89 -1.73 10.01
CA GLU A 71 -2.06 -0.84 11.15
C GLU A 71 -2.20 0.62 10.72
N PHE A 72 -2.95 1.40 11.50
CA PHE A 72 -2.96 2.85 11.33
C PHE A 72 -1.58 3.39 11.75
N GLY A 73 -0.86 3.95 10.78
CA GLY A 73 0.42 4.60 11.04
C GLY A 73 0.29 5.74 12.05
N LYS A 74 1.41 6.10 12.71
CA LYS A 74 1.45 7.26 13.60
C LYS A 74 1.10 8.53 12.81
N PRO A 75 0.45 9.53 13.43
CA PRO A 75 0.27 10.82 12.79
C PRO A 75 1.63 11.33 12.35
N PHE A 76 1.71 11.79 11.10
CA PHE A 76 2.89 12.44 10.53
C PHE A 76 3.05 13.83 11.17
N GLY A 77 3.31 13.85 12.47
CA GLY A 77 3.85 14.96 13.23
C GLY A 77 5.29 14.58 13.55
N ASP A 78 6.22 15.40 13.09
CA ASP A 78 7.67 15.26 13.26
C ASP A 78 8.38 14.28 12.31
N VAL A 79 8.28 14.56 11.00
CA VAL A 79 9.41 14.30 10.07
C VAL A 79 10.53 15.29 10.41
N SER A 80 11.37 14.93 11.37
CA SER A 80 12.78 15.30 11.23
C SER A 80 13.35 14.42 10.12
N SER A 81 13.81 15.08 9.07
CA SER A 81 14.44 14.50 7.89
C SER A 81 15.53 13.49 8.28
N GLN A 82 15.38 12.22 7.89
CA GLN A 82 16.41 11.17 7.78
C GLN A 82 15.65 9.86 7.47
N GLN A 83 15.93 9.02 6.48
CA GLN A 83 17.06 8.89 5.56
C GLN A 83 16.55 7.93 4.46
N PHE A 84 16.21 8.41 3.26
CA PHE A 84 16.14 7.52 2.10
C PHE A 84 17.58 7.36 1.62
N ALA A 85 18.25 6.32 2.12
CA ALA A 85 19.54 5.92 1.61
C ALA A 85 19.33 5.27 0.24
N SER A 86 19.39 6.08 -0.82
CA SER A 86 19.65 5.59 -2.16
C SER A 86 21.06 5.02 -2.18
N SER A 87 21.19 3.70 -2.16
CA SER A 87 22.44 3.03 -2.50
C SER A 87 22.60 3.05 -4.01
N GLU A 88 23.05 4.18 -4.56
CA GLU A 88 23.69 4.21 -5.88
C GLU A 88 25.13 3.71 -5.69
N GLU A 89 25.31 2.39 -5.72
CA GLU A 89 26.64 1.83 -5.86
C GLU A 89 27.12 2.10 -7.28
N SER A 90 28.00 3.10 -7.38
CA SER A 90 28.54 3.64 -8.62
C SER A 90 29.48 2.62 -9.27
N LEU A 91 29.24 2.29 -10.53
CA LEU A 91 30.30 1.81 -11.42
C LEU A 91 31.29 2.94 -11.72
N ASN A 92 32.58 2.61 -11.67
CA ASN A 92 33.76 3.19 -12.37
C ASN A 92 34.98 3.23 -11.41
N PHE A 93 36.20 2.82 -11.74
CA PHE A 93 36.88 2.39 -12.97
C PHE A 93 38.03 1.46 -12.56
#